data_AF-A0A7W0YT56-F1
#
_entry.id   AF-A0A7W0YT56-F1
#
_cell.length_a   1.000
_cell.length_b   1.000
_cell.length_c   1.000
_cell.angle_alpha   90.00
_cell.angle_beta   90.00
_cell.angle_gamma   90.00
#
_symmetry.space_group_name_H-M   'P 1'
#
loop_
_entity.id
_entity.type
_entity.pdbx_description
1 polymer ?
#
loop_
_entity_poly.entity_id
_entity_poly.type
_entity_poly.pdbx_seq_one_letter_code
_entity_poly.pdbx_strand_id
1 'polypeptide(L)'
;MHRFAPWLIVALAALGYPIVVLAFAGAPAFPSRADCVLAPTGEGEYQVVFGYRDSELEALELRDQALAVGFQGTEISRDGCGRVRIAVDDIPSREVGEEVIREARTVDLDPTLERES
;
A
#
# COMPACT_ATOMS: atom_id res chain seq x y z
N MET A 1 41.28 21.40 30.78
CA MET A 1 40.92 21.46 29.34
C MET A 1 40.48 20.11 28.73
N HIS A 2 40.59 18.97 29.44
CA HIS A 2 40.25 17.63 28.89
C HIS A 2 38.75 17.23 28.94
N ARG A 3 37.86 18.07 29.49
CA ARG A 3 36.44 17.74 29.69
C ARG A 3 35.60 17.81 28.39
N PHE A 4 36.16 18.39 27.32
CA PHE A 4 35.46 18.57 26.03
C PHE A 4 35.82 17.53 24.97
N ALA A 5 36.89 16.75 25.18
CA ALA A 5 37.31 15.69 24.27
C ALA A 5 36.23 14.63 23.96
N PRO A 6 35.48 14.09 24.95
CA PRO A 6 34.42 13.13 24.64
C PRO A 6 33.27 13.76 23.86
N TRP A 7 32.94 15.02 24.13
CA TRP A 7 31.91 15.77 23.39
C TRP A 7 32.30 16.02 21.93
N LEU A 8 33.58 16.25 21.67
CA LEU A 8 34.11 16.40 20.32
C LEU A 8 33.98 15.12 19.49
N ILE A 9 34.25 13.96 20.09
CA ILE A 9 34.09 12.65 19.44
C ILE A 9 32.61 12.40 19.11
N VAL A 10 31.71 12.68 20.06
CA VAL A 10 30.26 12.52 19.84
C VAL A 10 29.78 13.46 18.74
N ALA A 11 30.22 14.73 18.73
CA ALA A 11 29.87 15.69 17.68
C ALA A 11 30.38 15.25 16.30
N LEU A 12 31.61 14.75 16.22
CA LEU A 12 32.17 14.23 14.97
C LEU A 12 31.43 12.98 14.48
N ALA A 13 31.05 12.07 15.37
CA ALA A 13 30.27 10.90 15.00
C ALA A 13 28.84 11.28 14.54
N ALA A 14 28.17 12.17 15.27
CA ALA A 14 26.81 12.61 14.97
C ALA A 14 26.71 13.37 13.64
N LEU A 15 27.73 14.14 13.26
CA LEU A 15 27.79 14.84 11.97
C LEU A 15 28.39 13.98 10.86
N GLY A 16 29.40 13.18 11.16
CA GLY A 16 30.09 12.34 10.19
C GLY A 16 29.23 11.18 9.70
N TYR A 17 28.47 10.53 10.58
CA TYR A 17 27.62 9.40 10.23
C TYR A 17 26.58 9.72 9.14
N PRO A 18 25.72 10.76 9.26
CA PRO A 18 24.75 11.06 8.20
C PRO A 18 25.43 11.43 6.88
N ILE A 19 26.59 12.11 6.90
CA ILE A 19 27.34 12.45 5.68
C ILE A 19 27.85 11.18 4.99
N VAL A 20 28.44 10.23 5.74
CA VAL A 20 28.93 8.96 5.21
C VAL A 20 27.76 8.13 4.67
N VAL A 21 26.65 8.03 5.40
CA VAL A 21 25.46 7.30 4.93
C VAL A 21 24.93 7.89 3.63
N LEU A 22 24.77 9.20 3.54
CA LEU A 22 24.29 9.86 2.31
C LEU A 22 25.27 9.69 1.14
N ALA A 23 26.58 9.74 1.39
CA ALA A 23 27.60 9.61 0.35
C ALA A 23 27.75 8.19 -0.21
N PHE A 24 27.56 7.16 0.62
CA PHE A 24 27.83 5.76 0.23
C PHE A 24 26.58 4.89 0.07
N ALA A 25 25.52 5.13 0.86
CA ALA A 25 24.27 4.36 0.81
C ALA A 25 23.12 5.13 0.12
N GLY A 26 23.28 6.44 -0.10
CA GLY A 26 22.25 7.30 -0.67
C GLY A 26 21.20 7.74 0.35
N ALA A 27 20.24 8.55 -0.10
CA ALA A 27 19.09 8.94 0.73
C ALA A 27 18.10 7.78 0.85
N PRO A 28 17.45 7.59 2.02
CA PRO A 28 16.39 6.60 2.15
C PRO A 28 15.26 6.93 1.17
N ALA A 29 14.88 5.95 0.35
CA ALA A 29 13.71 6.03 -0.53
C ALA A 29 12.55 5.33 0.16
N PHE A 30 11.48 6.07 0.46
CA PHE A 30 10.23 5.51 0.95
C PHE A 30 9.27 5.36 -0.22
N PRO A 31 8.53 4.24 -0.31
CA PRO A 31 7.55 4.07 -1.38
C PRO A 31 6.44 5.13 -1.24
N SER A 32 6.04 5.68 -2.37
CA SER A 32 4.88 6.55 -2.48
C SER A 32 3.61 5.72 -2.55
N ARG A 33 2.45 6.33 -2.29
CA ARG A 33 1.14 5.67 -2.43
C ARG A 33 0.91 5.04 -3.81
N ALA A 34 1.52 5.60 -4.85
CA ALA A 34 1.40 5.07 -6.21
C ALA A 34 2.19 3.78 -6.41
N ASP A 35 3.29 3.59 -5.67
CA ASP A 35 4.15 2.41 -5.79
C ASP A 35 3.48 1.13 -5.25
N CYS A 36 2.47 1.26 -4.38
CA CYS A 36 1.70 0.13 -3.85
C CYS A 36 0.50 -0.26 -4.70
N VAL A 37 0.21 0.48 -5.78
CA VAL A 37 -0.85 0.11 -6.74
C VAL A 37 -0.22 -0.76 -7.82
N LEU A 38 -0.51 -2.06 -7.79
CA LEU A 38 0.10 -3.01 -8.72
C LEU A 38 -0.74 -3.12 -10.00
N ALA A 39 -0.15 -2.70 -11.12
CA ALA A 39 -0.82 -2.82 -12.42
C ALA A 39 -1.20 -4.29 -12.71
N PRO A 40 -2.39 -4.53 -13.33
CA PRO A 40 -2.87 -5.87 -13.64
C PRO A 40 -2.18 -6.42 -14.90
N THR A 41 -0.86 -6.58 -14.83
CA THR A 41 -0.01 -7.07 -15.92
C THR A 41 0.75 -8.32 -15.47
N GLY A 42 0.75 -9.34 -16.32
CA GLY A 42 1.46 -10.61 -16.08
C GLY A 42 0.52 -11.80 -15.89
N GLU A 43 1.07 -12.92 -15.43
CA GLU A 43 0.30 -14.08 -14.96
C GLU A 43 0.38 -14.12 -13.42
N GLY A 44 -0.67 -14.65 -12.77
CA GLY A 44 -0.75 -14.75 -11.31
C GLY A 44 -2.16 -14.49 -10.79
N GLU A 45 -2.28 -14.40 -9.47
CA GLU A 45 -3.49 -14.01 -8.77
C GLU A 45 -3.69 -12.49 -8.84
N TYR A 46 -4.96 -12.12 -8.90
CA TYR A 46 -5.40 -10.75 -8.98
C TYR A 46 -6.30 -10.43 -7.79
N GLN A 47 -6.55 -9.15 -7.60
CA GLN A 47 -7.47 -8.65 -6.61
C GLN A 47 -8.28 -7.51 -7.20
N VAL A 48 -9.56 -7.44 -6.83
CA VAL A 48 -10.48 -6.37 -7.24
C VAL A 48 -10.64 -5.42 -6.08
N VAL A 49 -10.19 -4.18 -6.27
CA VAL A 49 -10.02 -3.18 -5.21
C VAL A 49 -11.15 -2.17 -5.30
N PHE A 50 -12.03 -2.15 -4.30
CA PHE A 50 -13.09 -1.15 -4.21
C PHE A 50 -12.57 0.23 -3.82
N GLY A 51 -11.40 0.29 -3.18
CA GLY A 51 -10.69 1.53 -2.98
C GLY A 51 -9.66 1.48 -1.87
N TYR A 52 -9.11 2.65 -1.59
CA TYR A 52 -8.13 2.88 -0.52
C TYR A 52 -8.67 3.89 0.48
N ARG A 53 -8.34 3.72 1.76
CA ARG A 53 -8.67 4.66 2.84
C ARG A 53 -7.48 4.92 3.75
N ASP A 54 -7.50 6.06 4.44
CA ASP A 54 -6.43 6.46 5.35
C ASP A 54 -6.66 5.92 6.78
N SER A 55 -7.87 5.43 7.07
CA SER A 55 -8.22 4.84 8.37
C SER A 55 -8.99 3.53 8.24
N GLU A 56 -8.86 2.68 9.26
CA GLU A 56 -9.63 1.43 9.35
C GLU A 56 -11.14 1.71 9.46
N LEU A 57 -11.55 2.80 10.12
CA LEU A 57 -12.97 3.14 10.26
C LEU A 57 -13.62 3.45 8.90
N GLU A 58 -12.99 4.28 8.07
CA GLU A 58 -13.48 4.56 6.71
C GLU A 58 -13.46 3.30 5.82
N ALA A 59 -12.50 2.39 6.05
CA ALA A 59 -12.43 1.14 5.32
C ALA A 59 -13.56 0.18 5.69
N LEU A 60 -13.96 0.14 6.97
CA LEU A 60 -15.11 -0.64 7.43
C LEU A 60 -16.39 -0.22 6.71
N GLU A 61 -16.64 1.09 6.58
CA GLU A 61 -17.82 1.60 5.87
C GLU A 61 -17.86 1.16 4.41
N LEU A 62 -16.72 1.21 3.69
CA LEU A 62 -16.66 0.78 2.30
C LEU A 62 -16.80 -0.75 2.17
N ARG A 63 -16.16 -1.51 3.05
CA ARG A 63 -16.29 -2.98 3.07
C ARG A 63 -17.73 -3.38 3.30
N ASP A 64 -18.40 -2.77 4.27
CA ASP A 64 -19.79 -3.09 4.59
C ASP A 64 -20.74 -2.73 3.45
N GLN A 65 -20.46 -1.65 2.70
CA GLN A 65 -21.17 -1.33 1.44
C GLN A 65 -20.96 -2.42 0.38
N ALA A 66 -19.72 -2.84 0.12
CA ALA A 66 -19.41 -3.88 -0.85
C ALA A 66 -20.06 -5.24 -0.49
N LEU A 67 -20.02 -5.62 0.79
CA LEU A 67 -20.68 -6.82 1.30
C LEU A 67 -22.22 -6.72 1.17
N ALA A 68 -22.81 -5.56 1.47
CA ALA A 68 -24.25 -5.37 1.40
C ALA A 68 -24.81 -5.52 -0.02
N VAL A 69 -24.02 -5.22 -1.05
CA VAL A 69 -24.41 -5.38 -2.46
C VAL A 69 -23.96 -6.70 -3.08
N GLY A 70 -23.35 -7.59 -2.29
CA GLY A 70 -23.11 -8.99 -2.66
C GLY A 70 -21.66 -9.36 -2.98
N PHE A 71 -20.68 -8.46 -2.83
CA PHE A 71 -19.26 -8.79 -3.01
C PHE A 71 -18.71 -9.50 -1.78
N GLN A 72 -19.11 -10.77 -1.63
CA GLN A 72 -18.65 -11.64 -0.55
C GLN A 72 -17.14 -11.86 -0.63
N GLY A 73 -16.49 -12.00 0.53
CA GLY A 73 -15.02 -12.12 0.57
C GLY A 73 -14.28 -10.79 0.44
N THR A 74 -14.98 -9.65 0.51
CA THR A 74 -14.32 -8.35 0.58
C THR A 74 -13.63 -8.18 1.95
N GLU A 75 -12.31 -8.00 1.94
CA GLU A 75 -11.47 -7.85 3.12
C GLU A 75 -10.80 -6.48 3.19
N ILE A 76 -10.26 -6.16 4.38
CA ILE A 76 -9.48 -4.95 4.63
C ILE A 76 -8.04 -5.37 4.88
N SER A 77 -7.11 -4.91 4.07
CA SER A 77 -5.68 -5.19 4.22
C SER A 77 -4.85 -3.92 4.10
N ARG A 78 -3.64 -3.92 4.68
CA ARG A 78 -2.73 -2.76 4.62
C ARG A 78 -1.92 -2.81 3.33
N ASP A 79 -1.81 -1.69 2.62
CA ASP A 79 -1.13 -1.63 1.32
C ASP A 79 0.40 -1.51 1.42
N GLY A 80 0.96 -1.35 2.62
CA GLY A 80 2.40 -1.14 2.83
C GLY A 80 2.89 0.29 2.55
N CYS A 81 2.04 1.15 1.98
CA CYS A 81 2.29 2.57 1.69
C CYS A 81 1.50 3.52 2.60
N GLY A 82 0.98 3.01 3.73
CA GLY A 82 0.31 3.80 4.75
C GLY A 82 -1.19 4.02 4.50
N ARG A 83 -1.81 3.21 3.62
CA ARG A 83 -3.27 3.14 3.47
C ARG A 83 -3.77 1.73 3.78
N VAL A 84 -5.08 1.61 3.90
CA VAL A 84 -5.79 0.34 3.91
C VAL A 84 -6.53 0.19 2.58
N ARG A 85 -6.41 -0.97 1.95
CA ARG A 85 -7.18 -1.36 0.77
C ARG A 85 -8.43 -2.12 1.22
N ILE A 86 -9.45 -2.05 0.39
CA ILE A 86 -10.66 -2.87 0.51
C ILE A 86 -10.79 -3.63 -0.80
N ALA A 87 -10.67 -4.96 -0.76
CA ALA A 87 -10.58 -5.77 -1.97
C ALA A 87 -11.19 -7.16 -1.80
N VAL A 88 -11.54 -7.79 -2.93
CA VAL A 88 -11.70 -9.24 -3.03
C VAL A 88 -10.40 -9.77 -3.63
N ASP A 89 -9.74 -10.64 -2.89
CA ASP A 89 -8.45 -11.25 -3.24
C ASP A 89 -8.67 -12.61 -3.94
N ASP A 90 -7.59 -13.34 -4.25
CA ASP A 90 -7.60 -14.68 -4.86
C ASP A 90 -8.34 -14.76 -6.21
N ILE A 91 -8.36 -13.68 -6.99
CA ILE A 91 -9.00 -13.67 -8.31
C ILE A 91 -8.11 -14.42 -9.31
N PRO A 92 -8.59 -15.53 -9.90
CA PRO A 92 -7.72 -16.50 -10.59
C PRO A 92 -7.26 -16.03 -11.98
N SER A 93 -7.92 -15.02 -12.55
CA SER A 93 -7.54 -14.49 -13.85
C SER A 93 -8.01 -13.05 -14.03
N ARG A 94 -7.37 -12.36 -14.98
CA ARG A 94 -7.73 -11.00 -15.35
C ARG A 94 -9.18 -10.91 -15.83
N GLU A 95 -9.64 -11.89 -16.60
CA GLU A 95 -10.99 -11.93 -17.17
C GLU A 95 -12.06 -12.01 -16.08
N VAL A 96 -11.81 -12.83 -15.04
CA VAL A 96 -12.70 -12.93 -13.88
C VAL A 96 -12.75 -11.60 -13.14
N GLY A 97 -11.60 -10.95 -12.92
CA GLY A 97 -11.55 -9.63 -12.29
C GLY A 97 -12.28 -8.55 -13.08
N GLU A 98 -12.15 -8.54 -14.41
CA GLU A 98 -12.88 -7.62 -15.30
C GLU A 98 -14.39 -7.85 -15.27
N GLU A 99 -14.85 -9.09 -15.05
CA GLU A 99 -16.26 -9.40 -14.84
C GLU A 99 -16.78 -8.87 -13.50
N VAL A 100 -16.03 -9.07 -12.41
CA VAL A 100 -16.39 -8.51 -11.09
C VAL A 100 -16.46 -6.98 -11.14
N ILE A 101 -15.52 -6.32 -11.82
CA ILE A 101 -15.57 -4.85 -12.01
C ILE A 101 -16.84 -4.42 -12.75
N ARG A 102 -17.23 -5.18 -13.80
CA ARG A 102 -18.42 -4.89 -14.58
C ARG A 102 -19.68 -4.99 -13.71
N GLU A 103 -19.77 -6.02 -12.88
CA GLU A 103 -20.86 -6.21 -11.93
C GLU A 103 -20.89 -5.09 -10.88
N ALA A 104 -19.74 -4.74 -10.29
CA ALA A 104 -19.62 -3.68 -9.30
C ALA A 104 -20.10 -2.32 -9.82
N ARG A 105 -19.80 -2.02 -11.09
CA ARG A 105 -20.28 -0.78 -11.74
C ARG A 105 -21.78 -0.73 -11.93
N THR A 106 -22.49 -1.87 -11.93
CA THR A 106 -23.96 -1.88 -11.98
C THR A 106 -24.61 -1.45 -10.67
N VAL A 107 -23.85 -1.44 -9.58
CA VAL A 107 -24.28 -1.05 -8.23
C VAL A 107 -23.51 0.17 -7.71
N ASP A 108 -23.07 1.04 -8.63
CA ASP A 108 -22.39 2.32 -8.36
C ASP A 108 -21.07 2.21 -7.57
N LEU A 109 -20.40 1.07 -7.64
CA LEU A 109 -19.01 0.91 -7.18
C LEU A 109 -18.05 1.04 -8.37
N ASP A 110 -16.90 1.69 -8.17
CA ASP A 110 -15.86 1.81 -9.21
C ASP A 110 -14.53 1.18 -8.77
N PRO A 111 -14.46 -0.16 -8.73
CA PRO A 111 -13.25 -0.85 -8.35
C PRO A 111 -12.19 -0.87 -9.46
N THR A 112 -10.95 -1.10 -9.07
CA THR A 112 -9.80 -1.31 -9.96
C THR A 112 -9.28 -2.74 -9.88
N LEU A 113 -8.84 -3.28 -11.02
CA LEU A 113 -8.14 -4.56 -11.03
C LEU A 113 -6.67 -4.31 -10.75
N GLU A 114 -6.13 -5.07 -9.80
CA GLU A 114 -4.72 -5.03 -9.46
C GLU A 114 -4.17 -6.45 -9.37
N ARG A 115 -2.86 -6.59 -9.50
CA ARG A 115 -2.20 -7.87 -9.20
C ARG A 115 -2.13 -8.05 -7.69
N GLU A 116 -2.24 -9.28 -7.22
CA GLU A 116 -2.01 -9.59 -5.80
C GLU A 116 -0.51 -9.46 -5.45
N SER A 117 -0.22 -9.03 -4.22
CA SER A 117 1.13 -8.66 -3.76
C SER A 117 1.68 -9.63 -2.74
#